data_AF-A0A8B7D7C2-F1
#
_entry.id   AF-A0A8B7D7C2-F1
#
_cell.length_a   1.000
_cell.length_b   1.000
_cell.length_c   1.000
_cell.angle_alpha   90.00
_cell.angle_beta   90.00
_cell.angle_gamma   90.00
#
_symmetry.space_group_name_H-M   'P 1'
#
loop_
_entity.id
_entity.type
_entity.pdbx_description
1 polymer ?
#
loop_
_entity_poly.entity_id
_entity_poly.type
_entity_poly.pdbx_seq_one_letter_code
_entity_poly.pdbx_strand_id
1 'polypeptide(L)'
;NIAERIDKPSKELTDSYASDCSTESVVSAIEHSDCSYAFCILNKEFPDVFYKKQVRLKNQSKQRIDNGNVSFFLNFGSAKARKSIESITIKVKRKHCEQPKDVIIKHSRQYPDKPNQVLITLDLDSVYEVDNFQVYKLDKSLHDDKKLFYLEVEVKFSNKITKKERTHDFRVAGRKSQKVCPSINNVNILKCKKLVAEFVQTKTLELGEKLRIDNTIQTTNGDIAYHWPLENEDEQFKKGEVVGFIADINGKYSLRKLNLQNCTEAILKGVISRSYYLQAQVPTDGRRSETICMMGIVPVQVKGSVSVNDALYASPDFPGFAVSRYYLNICSLQSSAHIGYAFSTHIAEDDKAVGMVEAGVSVLESARQCLLDVQLRTIKSQIDDISIKQKRTKRYTCFYFIVCITLAVLSSVFLYQIFAPGTSFRYFLCKQGRLSGSAFFQYTPLDDANAYPHVNGIEFEFSVLMQKTAHPGYKQLNITGVRYYLNIDRCAHISIIQSRNVHFTNPLTYGPEVFAVDKKCYHAFYYHESIDYWQQFQSVSWETKQNIYCQPPSIWKNFTLSES
;
A
#
# COMPACT_ATOMS: atom_id res chain seq x y z
N ASN A 1 -66.42 72.30 31.58
CA ASN A 1 -66.70 71.83 30.21
C ASN A 1 -66.66 70.32 30.16
N ILE A 2 -67.87 69.71 30.16
CA ILE A 2 -68.35 68.54 29.39
C ILE A 2 -67.38 67.36 29.17
N ALA A 3 -67.71 66.08 29.35
CA ALA A 3 -68.70 65.28 30.07
C ALA A 3 -68.27 63.81 29.85
N GLU A 4 -68.74 62.92 30.73
CA GLU A 4 -68.62 61.45 30.67
C GLU A 4 -69.04 60.81 29.34
N ARG A 5 -68.46 59.63 29.02
CA ARG A 5 -69.27 58.50 28.50
C ARG A 5 -68.62 57.13 28.69
N ILE A 6 -69.48 56.21 29.10
CA ILE A 6 -69.35 54.78 29.43
C ILE A 6 -69.84 53.93 28.23
N ASP A 7 -69.55 52.61 28.28
CA ASP A 7 -70.11 51.46 27.52
C ASP A 7 -69.52 51.19 26.10
N LYS A 8 -69.31 49.96 25.59
CA LYS A 8 -69.64 48.56 25.96
C LYS A 8 -68.81 47.59 25.05
N PRO A 9 -68.84 46.25 25.26
CA PRO A 9 -68.01 45.26 24.56
C PRO A 9 -68.68 44.62 23.32
N SER A 10 -67.88 44.02 22.43
CA SER A 10 -68.34 43.28 21.25
C SER A 10 -68.06 41.77 21.34
N LYS A 11 -69.08 40.99 20.97
CA LYS A 11 -69.23 39.54 20.95
C LYS A 11 -68.54 38.84 19.76
N GLU A 12 -68.27 37.56 20.00
CA GLU A 12 -68.44 36.36 19.15
C GLU A 12 -68.14 36.43 17.63
N LEU A 13 -67.25 35.52 17.19
CA LEU A 13 -67.53 34.69 16.02
C LEU A 13 -66.88 33.29 16.21
N THR A 14 -67.74 32.30 16.39
CA THR A 14 -67.47 30.86 16.24
C THR A 14 -67.49 30.50 14.77
N ASP A 15 -66.55 29.69 14.31
CA ASP A 15 -66.75 28.85 13.12
C ASP A 15 -66.29 27.42 13.39
N SER A 16 -67.25 26.53 13.19
CA SER A 16 -67.20 25.08 13.24
C SER A 16 -66.62 24.49 11.95
N TYR A 17 -65.80 23.45 12.06
CA TYR A 17 -65.74 22.41 11.05
C TYR A 17 -65.80 21.04 11.72
N ALA A 18 -66.95 20.40 11.56
CA ALA A 18 -67.13 18.97 11.76
C ALA A 18 -66.74 18.24 10.46
N SER A 19 -66.08 17.09 10.58
CA SER A 19 -66.08 16.06 9.56
C SER A 19 -66.12 14.71 10.26
N ASP A 20 -67.27 14.05 10.10
CA ASP A 20 -67.49 12.63 10.34
C ASP A 20 -66.44 11.77 9.60
N CYS A 21 -66.05 10.62 10.15
CA CYS A 21 -66.63 9.35 9.70
C CYS A 21 -66.04 8.11 10.42
N SER A 22 -66.98 7.21 10.73
CA SER A 22 -66.90 5.74 10.78
C SER A 22 -65.86 5.04 11.65
N THR A 23 -66.36 4.53 12.76
CA THR A 23 -66.05 3.21 13.31
C THR A 23 -66.13 2.12 12.24
N GLU A 24 -65.00 1.49 11.93
CA GLU A 24 -64.96 0.11 11.45
C GLU A 24 -63.94 -0.70 12.25
N SER A 25 -64.47 -1.77 12.83
CA SER A 25 -63.81 -2.78 13.62
C SER A 25 -62.84 -3.60 12.76
N VAL A 26 -61.54 -3.52 13.07
CA VAL A 26 -60.59 -4.59 12.75
C VAL A 26 -59.94 -5.03 14.05
N VAL A 27 -60.54 -6.06 14.65
CA VAL A 27 -59.93 -6.89 15.70
C VAL A 27 -58.75 -7.61 15.06
N SER A 28 -57.57 -6.99 15.11
CA SER A 28 -56.32 -7.70 14.98
C SER A 28 -55.97 -8.25 16.36
N ALA A 29 -55.84 -9.57 16.46
CA ALA A 29 -55.37 -10.25 17.65
C ALA A 29 -53.96 -9.77 17.97
N ILE A 30 -53.84 -8.77 18.83
CA ILE A 30 -52.60 -8.44 19.51
C ILE A 30 -52.40 -9.59 20.49
N GLU A 31 -51.52 -10.53 20.14
CA GLU A 31 -50.92 -11.44 21.10
C GLU A 31 -50.43 -10.59 22.29
N HIS A 32 -51.13 -10.68 23.42
CA HIS A 32 -50.63 -10.20 24.70
C HIS A 32 -49.37 -11.01 25.01
N SER A 33 -48.23 -10.57 24.47
CA SER A 33 -46.91 -11.08 24.78
C SER A 33 -46.75 -10.94 26.29
N ASP A 34 -46.81 -12.08 26.96
CA ASP A 34 -46.67 -12.25 28.40
C ASP A 34 -45.33 -11.61 28.86
N CYS A 35 -45.36 -10.33 29.21
CA CYS A 35 -44.20 -9.53 29.64
C CYS A 35 -43.50 -10.10 30.87
N SER A 36 -44.12 -11.10 31.51
CA SER A 36 -43.60 -11.82 32.68
C SER A 36 -42.27 -12.55 32.42
N TYR A 37 -41.95 -12.91 31.16
CA TYR A 37 -40.72 -13.63 30.77
C TYR A 37 -39.61 -12.73 30.19
N ALA A 38 -39.74 -11.41 30.27
CA ALA A 38 -38.68 -10.49 29.90
C ALA A 38 -37.53 -10.51 30.92
N PHE A 39 -36.30 -10.30 30.45
CA PHE A 39 -35.12 -10.13 31.29
C PHE A 39 -34.22 -9.02 30.73
N CYS A 40 -33.40 -8.42 31.60
CA CYS A 40 -32.37 -7.47 31.19
C CYS A 40 -30.99 -7.88 31.73
N ILE A 41 -29.94 -7.43 31.06
CA ILE A 41 -28.56 -7.69 31.44
C ILE A 41 -28.04 -6.52 32.26
N LEU A 42 -27.56 -6.78 33.48
CA LEU A 42 -26.93 -5.79 34.36
C LEU A 42 -25.43 -6.11 34.50
N ASN A 43 -24.57 -5.25 33.97
CA ASN A 43 -23.13 -5.48 33.93
C ASN A 43 -22.49 -5.14 35.28
N LYS A 44 -21.80 -6.11 35.90
CA LYS A 44 -21.02 -5.90 37.13
C LYS A 44 -19.53 -5.74 36.80
N GLU A 45 -19.00 -6.64 35.97
CA GLU A 45 -17.59 -6.68 35.57
C GLU A 45 -17.48 -7.13 34.10
N PHE A 46 -17.84 -6.23 33.19
CA PHE A 46 -17.72 -6.47 31.75
C PHE A 46 -17.03 -5.25 31.11
N PRO A 47 -15.70 -5.31 30.91
CA PRO A 47 -14.92 -4.25 30.27
C PRO A 47 -15.28 -4.03 28.80
N ASP A 48 -15.20 -2.78 28.34
CA ASP A 48 -15.35 -2.44 26.92
C ASP A 48 -14.18 -2.93 26.05
N VAL A 49 -13.02 -3.21 26.66
CA VAL A 49 -11.78 -3.57 25.95
C VAL A 49 -11.07 -4.75 26.61
N PHE A 50 -10.78 -5.77 25.81
CA PHE A 50 -9.95 -6.92 26.19
C PHE A 50 -8.64 -6.90 25.42
N TYR A 51 -7.55 -7.26 26.08
CA TYR A 51 -6.23 -7.30 25.46
C TYR A 51 -5.84 -8.72 25.06
N LYS A 52 -5.09 -8.84 23.96
CA LYS A 52 -4.52 -10.12 23.53
C LYS A 52 -3.18 -10.37 24.23
N LYS A 53 -2.96 -11.61 24.65
CA LYS A 53 -1.66 -12.16 25.02
C LYS A 53 -1.22 -13.24 24.05
N GLN A 54 0.07 -13.32 23.78
CA GLN A 54 0.66 -14.40 22.98
C GLN A 54 1.03 -15.56 23.92
N VAL A 55 0.49 -16.75 23.65
CA VAL A 55 0.78 -17.97 24.41
C VAL A 55 1.32 -19.02 23.45
N ARG A 56 2.43 -19.67 23.81
CA ARG A 56 2.96 -20.81 23.06
C ARG A 56 2.39 -22.10 23.64
N LEU A 57 1.71 -22.89 22.81
CA LEU A 57 1.21 -24.21 23.18
C LEU A 57 1.57 -25.19 22.05
N LYS A 58 2.22 -26.31 22.37
CA LYS A 58 2.64 -27.33 21.38
C LYS A 58 3.41 -26.74 20.17
N ASN A 59 4.40 -25.87 20.44
CA ASN A 59 5.20 -25.16 19.41
C ASN A 59 4.41 -24.23 18.47
N GLN A 60 3.12 -24.01 18.70
CA GLN A 60 2.33 -23.04 17.96
C GLN A 60 2.10 -21.79 18.80
N SER A 61 2.30 -20.62 18.18
CA SER A 61 1.98 -19.33 18.77
C SER A 61 0.50 -19.02 18.62
N LYS A 62 -0.26 -19.02 19.71
CA LYS A 62 -1.68 -18.65 19.75
C LYS A 62 -1.88 -17.26 20.38
N GLN A 63 -2.85 -16.49 19.90
CA GLN A 63 -3.18 -15.17 20.46
C GLN A 63 -4.43 -15.27 21.33
N ARG A 64 -4.25 -15.43 22.64
CA ARG A 64 -5.33 -15.62 23.62
C ARG A 64 -5.83 -14.30 24.20
N ILE A 65 -7.01 -14.28 24.83
CA ILE A 65 -7.47 -13.10 25.57
C ILE A 65 -6.79 -13.09 26.93
N ASP A 66 -6.29 -11.92 27.35
CA ASP A 66 -5.76 -11.72 28.69
C ASP A 66 -6.88 -11.30 29.63
N ASN A 67 -6.99 -11.97 30.79
CA ASN A 67 -8.08 -11.80 31.76
C ASN A 67 -9.49 -11.84 31.12
N GLY A 68 -9.81 -12.91 30.38
CA GLY A 68 -11.10 -13.09 29.70
C GLY A 68 -12.31 -13.37 30.59
N ASN A 69 -12.17 -13.32 31.92
CA ASN A 69 -13.26 -13.57 32.85
C ASN A 69 -14.24 -12.40 32.85
N VAL A 70 -15.52 -12.69 32.62
CA VAL A 70 -16.61 -11.70 32.58
C VAL A 70 -17.73 -12.14 33.52
N SER A 71 -18.31 -11.18 34.25
CA SER A 71 -19.47 -11.42 35.08
C SER A 71 -20.57 -10.38 34.90
N PHE A 72 -21.82 -10.86 34.78
CA PHE A 72 -23.02 -10.01 34.68
C PHE A 72 -24.24 -10.72 35.26
N PHE A 73 -25.26 -9.95 35.63
CA PHE A 73 -26.53 -10.48 36.12
C PHE A 73 -27.57 -10.49 35.02
N LEU A 74 -28.38 -11.54 34.98
CA LEU A 74 -29.66 -11.55 34.30
C LEU A 74 -30.74 -11.21 35.33
N ASN A 75 -31.46 -10.12 35.10
CA ASN A 75 -32.54 -9.66 35.97
C ASN A 75 -33.88 -9.93 35.30
N PHE A 76 -34.66 -10.82 35.89
CA PHE A 76 -35.96 -11.25 35.36
C PHE A 76 -37.08 -10.40 35.94
N GLY A 77 -38.14 -10.17 35.16
CA GLY A 77 -39.32 -9.43 35.61
C GLY A 77 -40.05 -10.06 36.79
N SER A 78 -39.90 -11.37 37.01
CA SER A 78 -40.49 -12.08 38.15
C SER A 78 -39.63 -13.26 38.63
N ALA A 79 -39.78 -13.63 39.90
CA ALA A 79 -39.16 -14.85 40.44
C ALA A 79 -39.72 -16.13 39.79
N LYS A 80 -40.97 -16.09 39.29
CA LYS A 80 -41.60 -17.19 38.54
C LYS A 80 -40.87 -17.43 37.22
N ALA A 81 -40.57 -16.36 36.46
CA ALA A 81 -39.79 -16.45 35.23
C ALA A 81 -38.37 -16.96 35.47
N ARG A 82 -37.73 -16.57 36.58
CA ARG A 82 -36.43 -17.14 36.96
C ARG A 82 -36.52 -18.65 37.22
N LYS A 83 -37.55 -19.10 37.94
CA LYS A 83 -37.75 -20.53 38.29
C LYS A 83 -38.09 -21.39 37.07
N SER A 84 -38.63 -20.80 36.00
CA SER A 84 -38.97 -21.51 34.77
C SER A 84 -37.82 -21.58 33.75
N ILE A 85 -36.61 -21.12 34.07
CA ILE A 85 -35.47 -21.22 33.15
C ILE A 85 -35.09 -22.69 32.94
N GLU A 86 -35.19 -23.18 31.70
CA GLU A 86 -34.72 -24.51 31.29
C GLU A 86 -33.23 -24.45 30.95
N SER A 87 -32.84 -23.51 30.09
CA SER A 87 -31.44 -23.33 29.67
C SER A 87 -31.11 -21.88 29.38
N ILE A 88 -29.85 -21.52 29.61
CA ILE A 88 -29.26 -20.25 29.20
C ILE A 88 -28.12 -20.61 28.26
N THR A 89 -28.08 -19.99 27.09
CA THR A 89 -27.04 -20.17 26.08
C THR A 89 -26.43 -18.80 25.79
N ILE A 90 -25.10 -18.72 25.79
CA ILE A 90 -24.40 -17.45 25.55
C ILE A 90 -23.53 -17.63 24.31
N LYS A 91 -23.72 -16.73 23.34
CA LYS A 91 -23.06 -16.76 22.04
C LYS A 91 -22.18 -15.51 21.89
N VAL A 92 -20.93 -15.69 21.46
CA VAL A 92 -20.09 -14.57 21.03
C VAL A 92 -20.40 -14.26 19.57
N LYS A 93 -20.81 -13.02 19.27
CA LYS A 93 -21.06 -12.57 17.90
C LYS A 93 -20.18 -11.38 17.53
N ARG A 94 -19.82 -11.30 16.25
CA ARG A 94 -19.10 -10.16 15.67
C ARG A 94 -20.11 -9.21 15.03
N LYS A 95 -20.00 -7.91 15.31
CA LYS A 95 -21.00 -6.91 14.90
C LYS A 95 -21.21 -6.82 13.38
N HIS A 96 -20.13 -7.00 12.60
CA HIS A 96 -20.13 -6.77 11.15
C HIS A 96 -19.74 -8.01 10.33
N CYS A 97 -20.11 -9.21 10.77
CA CYS A 97 -19.86 -10.45 10.02
C CYS A 97 -21.19 -11.17 9.77
N GLU A 98 -21.54 -11.37 8.49
CA GLU A 98 -22.83 -11.93 8.08
C GLU A 98 -22.97 -13.44 8.31
N GLN A 99 -21.86 -14.15 8.57
CA GLN A 99 -21.88 -15.59 8.83
C GLN A 99 -21.13 -15.95 10.12
N PRO A 100 -21.62 -15.56 11.31
CA PRO A 100 -21.03 -16.03 12.55
C PRO A 100 -21.45 -17.49 12.78
N LYS A 101 -20.47 -18.38 12.90
CA LYS A 101 -20.70 -19.65 13.59
C LYS A 101 -21.02 -19.31 15.05
N ASP A 102 -22.21 -19.68 15.52
CA ASP A 102 -22.61 -19.46 16.91
C ASP A 102 -21.66 -20.24 17.83
N VAL A 103 -20.90 -19.51 18.65
CA VAL A 103 -19.94 -20.12 19.58
C VAL A 103 -20.53 -20.09 20.98
N ILE A 104 -20.94 -21.27 21.45
CA ILE A 104 -21.57 -21.45 22.76
C ILE A 104 -20.48 -21.43 23.83
N ILE A 105 -20.59 -20.51 24.79
CA ILE A 105 -19.65 -20.38 25.91
C ILE A 105 -20.17 -21.20 27.09
N LYS A 106 -19.25 -21.92 27.76
CA LYS A 106 -19.55 -22.54 29.06
C LYS A 106 -19.63 -21.44 30.13
N HIS A 107 -20.67 -21.46 30.94
CA HIS A 107 -20.88 -20.53 32.04
C HIS A 107 -21.23 -21.25 33.32
N SER A 108 -20.86 -20.66 34.45
CA SER A 108 -21.36 -21.06 35.76
C SER A 108 -22.53 -20.17 36.17
N ARG A 109 -23.54 -20.78 36.80
CA ARG A 109 -24.73 -20.09 37.31
C ARG A 109 -24.65 -20.02 38.82
N GLN A 110 -24.78 -18.82 39.36
CA GLN A 110 -24.97 -18.62 40.80
C GLN A 110 -26.27 -17.88 41.03
N TYR A 111 -27.00 -18.29 42.07
CA TYR A 111 -28.24 -17.65 42.47
C TYR A 111 -27.94 -16.75 43.67
N PRO A 112 -27.82 -15.43 43.46
CA PRO A 112 -27.65 -14.49 44.57
C PRO A 112 -28.91 -14.47 45.44
N ASP A 113 -28.82 -13.85 46.62
CA ASP A 113 -29.94 -13.72 47.57
C ASP A 113 -31.19 -13.03 46.97
N LYS A 114 -31.02 -12.33 45.85
CA LYS A 114 -32.13 -11.71 45.11
C LYS A 114 -32.91 -12.75 44.28
N PRO A 115 -34.22 -12.94 44.54
CA PRO A 115 -35.01 -14.05 44.01
C PRO A 115 -35.34 -13.95 42.51
N ASN A 116 -34.97 -12.85 41.85
CA ASN A 116 -35.21 -12.60 40.43
C ASN A 116 -33.91 -12.42 39.61
N GLN A 117 -32.74 -12.72 40.20
CA GLN A 117 -31.46 -12.56 39.53
C GLN A 117 -30.72 -13.90 39.36
N VAL A 118 -29.90 -13.95 38.30
CA VAL A 118 -28.95 -15.03 38.06
C VAL A 118 -27.61 -14.40 37.73
N LEU A 119 -26.57 -14.72 38.49
CA LEU A 119 -25.20 -14.32 38.18
C LEU A 119 -24.62 -15.28 37.15
N ILE A 120 -24.12 -14.73 36.06
CA ILE A 120 -23.43 -15.44 35.00
C ILE A 120 -21.96 -15.10 35.10
N THR A 121 -21.13 -16.14 35.13
CA THR A 121 -19.67 -16.03 35.02
C THR A 121 -19.20 -16.88 33.86
N LEU A 122 -18.37 -16.30 32.98
CA LEU A 122 -17.83 -16.98 31.81
C LEU A 122 -16.40 -16.52 31.51
N ASP A 123 -15.65 -17.39 30.83
CA ASP A 123 -14.29 -17.10 30.36
C ASP A 123 -14.30 -16.97 28.84
N LEU A 124 -14.10 -15.76 28.33
CA LEU A 124 -13.99 -15.46 26.89
C LEU A 124 -12.77 -16.13 26.25
N ASP A 125 -11.72 -16.47 27.01
CA ASP A 125 -10.55 -17.17 26.46
C ASP A 125 -10.82 -18.66 26.18
N SER A 126 -11.85 -19.22 26.82
CA SER A 126 -12.27 -20.62 26.61
C SER A 126 -12.80 -20.90 25.21
N VAL A 127 -13.30 -19.87 24.53
CA VAL A 127 -13.92 -19.96 23.19
C VAL A 127 -13.03 -19.40 22.09
N TYR A 128 -11.72 -19.28 22.34
CA TYR A 128 -10.78 -18.78 21.34
C TYR A 128 -10.82 -19.57 20.02
N GLU A 129 -10.93 -20.90 20.11
CA GLU A 129 -10.93 -21.82 18.97
C GLU A 129 -12.01 -22.88 19.17
N VAL A 130 -13.04 -22.88 18.31
CA VAL A 130 -14.13 -23.85 18.34
C VAL A 130 -14.26 -24.46 16.95
N ASP A 131 -14.12 -25.77 16.84
CA ASP A 131 -14.12 -26.53 15.57
C ASP A 131 -13.16 -25.92 14.52
N ASN A 132 -11.92 -25.63 14.92
CA ASN A 132 -10.89 -24.97 14.10
C ASN A 132 -11.21 -23.52 13.66
N PHE A 133 -12.29 -22.92 14.16
CA PHE A 133 -12.63 -21.52 13.91
C PHE A 133 -12.09 -20.61 15.02
N GLN A 134 -11.21 -19.67 14.65
CA GLN A 134 -10.63 -18.70 15.58
C GLN A 134 -11.53 -17.46 15.74
N VAL A 135 -12.28 -17.41 16.84
CA VAL A 135 -13.34 -16.41 17.08
C VAL A 135 -12.80 -14.97 17.06
N TYR A 136 -11.64 -14.76 17.69
CA TYR A 136 -11.01 -13.44 17.84
C TYR A 136 -9.87 -13.18 16.85
N LYS A 137 -9.77 -13.97 15.76
CA LYS A 137 -8.80 -13.70 14.69
C LYS A 137 -9.18 -12.37 14.03
N LEU A 138 -8.27 -11.40 14.16
CA LEU A 138 -8.39 -10.10 13.51
C LEU A 138 -7.69 -10.21 12.16
N ASP A 139 -8.40 -9.86 11.10
CA ASP A 139 -7.77 -9.66 9.80
C ASP A 139 -6.92 -8.38 9.88
N LYS A 140 -5.68 -8.46 9.40
CA LYS A 140 -4.75 -7.32 9.41
C LYS A 140 -5.17 -6.23 8.42
N SER A 141 -6.01 -6.58 7.44
CA SER A 141 -6.42 -5.70 6.34
C SER A 141 -7.65 -4.83 6.62
N LEU A 142 -8.29 -4.99 7.79
CA LEU A 142 -9.62 -4.44 8.05
C LEU A 142 -9.62 -3.29 9.07
N HIS A 143 -10.40 -2.25 8.77
CA HIS A 143 -10.66 -1.06 9.60
C HIS A 143 -11.10 -1.42 11.04
N ASP A 144 -10.85 -0.50 11.98
CA ASP A 144 -11.06 -0.69 13.43
C ASP A 144 -12.50 -1.08 13.82
N ASP A 145 -13.49 -0.72 13.01
CA ASP A 145 -14.90 -1.03 13.26
C ASP A 145 -15.20 -2.54 13.19
N LYS A 146 -14.38 -3.33 12.48
CA LYS A 146 -14.53 -4.80 12.39
C LYS A 146 -13.98 -5.55 13.62
N LYS A 147 -13.56 -4.83 14.67
CA LYS A 147 -13.04 -5.38 15.94
C LYS A 147 -14.06 -5.38 17.08
N LEU A 148 -15.33 -5.09 16.80
CA LEU A 148 -16.42 -5.06 17.78
C LEU A 148 -17.15 -6.41 17.88
N PHE A 149 -17.36 -6.85 19.11
CA PHE A 149 -18.03 -8.09 19.49
C PHE A 149 -19.12 -7.80 20.52
N TYR A 150 -20.12 -8.66 20.62
CA TYR A 150 -21.11 -8.62 21.70
C TYR A 150 -21.48 -10.05 22.10
N LEU A 151 -22.05 -10.21 23.28
CA LEU A 151 -22.63 -11.47 23.71
C LEU A 151 -24.14 -11.45 23.46
N GLU A 152 -24.66 -12.47 22.79
CA GLU A 152 -26.09 -12.74 22.69
C GLU A 152 -26.45 -13.80 23.73
N VAL A 153 -27.29 -13.42 24.69
CA VAL A 153 -27.79 -14.29 25.75
C VAL A 153 -29.17 -14.78 25.37
N GLU A 154 -29.32 -16.08 25.21
CA GLU A 154 -30.55 -16.77 24.85
C GLU A 154 -31.05 -17.58 26.04
N VAL A 155 -32.22 -17.24 26.56
CA VAL A 155 -32.86 -17.93 27.70
C VAL A 155 -34.07 -18.68 27.18
N LYS A 156 -34.04 -20.01 27.34
CA LYS A 156 -35.15 -20.91 27.06
C LYS A 156 -35.87 -21.24 28.36
N PHE A 157 -37.17 -21.01 28.40
CA PHE A 157 -38.03 -21.29 29.53
C PHE A 157 -38.77 -22.61 29.36
N SER A 158 -39.26 -23.19 30.47
CA SER A 158 -39.95 -24.49 30.52
C SER A 158 -41.24 -24.54 29.70
N ASN A 159 -41.84 -23.38 29.41
CA ASN A 159 -42.98 -23.24 28.51
C ASN A 159 -42.56 -23.19 27.02
N LYS A 160 -41.31 -23.52 26.70
CA LYS A 160 -40.69 -23.47 25.36
C LYS A 160 -40.56 -22.07 24.77
N ILE A 161 -40.84 -21.01 25.52
CA ILE A 161 -40.56 -19.63 25.10
C ILE A 161 -39.05 -19.41 25.15
N THR A 162 -38.51 -18.76 24.13
CA THR A 162 -37.11 -18.34 24.08
C THR A 162 -37.04 -16.82 23.97
N LYS A 163 -36.24 -16.19 24.83
CA LYS A 163 -35.96 -14.75 24.77
C LYS A 163 -34.47 -14.51 24.60
N LYS A 164 -34.13 -13.46 23.85
CA LYS A 164 -32.75 -13.10 23.52
C LYS A 164 -32.49 -11.66 23.91
N GLU A 165 -31.34 -11.42 24.52
CA GLU A 165 -30.83 -10.08 24.82
C GLU A 165 -29.36 -9.99 24.43
N ARG A 166 -28.91 -8.78 24.09
CA ARG A 166 -27.52 -8.51 23.75
C ARG A 166 -26.84 -7.67 24.81
N THR A 167 -25.55 -7.91 25.02
CA THR A 167 -24.72 -7.05 25.86
C THR A 167 -24.31 -5.79 25.10
N HIS A 168 -23.60 -4.88 25.77
CA HIS A 168 -22.89 -3.82 25.08
C HIS A 168 -21.77 -4.40 24.19
N ASP A 169 -21.32 -3.60 23.23
CA ASP A 169 -20.23 -3.97 22.33
C ASP A 169 -18.89 -3.83 23.06
N PHE A 170 -18.01 -4.84 22.92
CA PHE A 170 -16.64 -4.80 23.41
C PHE A 170 -15.62 -5.02 22.29
N ARG A 171 -14.39 -4.56 22.51
CA ARG A 171 -13.29 -4.63 21.55
C ARG A 171 -12.19 -5.55 22.04
N VAL A 172 -11.58 -6.30 21.11
CA VAL A 172 -10.35 -7.06 21.40
C VAL A 172 -9.15 -6.36 20.74
N ALA A 173 -8.23 -5.85 21.56
CA ALA A 173 -7.07 -5.06 21.13
C ALA A 173 -5.73 -5.82 21.29
N GLY A 174 -4.74 -5.51 20.45
CA GLY A 174 -3.37 -5.95 20.66
C GLY A 174 -2.73 -5.19 21.83
N ARG A 175 -1.84 -5.84 22.59
CA ARG A 175 -1.11 -5.20 23.70
C ARG A 175 -0.25 -4.04 23.14
N LYS A 176 -0.64 -2.79 23.41
CA LYS A 176 0.29 -1.65 23.29
C LYS A 176 1.28 -1.75 24.45
N SER A 177 2.55 -1.43 24.22
CA SER A 177 3.57 -1.29 25.25
C SER A 177 3.15 -0.19 26.23
N GLN A 178 2.43 -0.55 27.28
CA GLN A 178 2.12 0.37 28.37
C GLN A 178 3.39 0.56 29.19
N LYS A 179 3.97 1.77 29.09
CA LYS A 179 4.81 2.33 30.15
C LYS A 179 3.89 2.48 31.37
N VAL A 180 4.12 1.64 32.37
CA VAL A 180 3.45 1.72 33.67
C VAL A 180 3.96 3.00 34.36
N CYS A 181 3.08 3.97 34.57
CA CYS A 181 3.35 5.03 35.54
C CYS A 181 3.17 4.46 36.95
N PRO A 182 4.10 4.67 37.87
CA PRO A 182 3.93 4.27 39.26
C PRO A 182 2.84 5.13 39.90
N SER A 183 1.87 4.47 40.53
CA SER A 183 0.85 5.11 41.35
C SER A 183 1.49 5.77 42.56
N ILE A 184 1.32 7.09 42.70
CA ILE A 184 1.72 7.86 43.87
C ILE A 184 0.67 7.61 44.96
N ASN A 185 0.99 6.73 45.90
CA ASN A 185 0.25 6.59 47.16
C ASN A 185 0.99 7.40 48.23
N ASN A 186 0.39 8.53 48.62
CA ASN A 186 0.30 9.04 50.01
C ASN A 186 0.02 10.55 49.97
N VAL A 187 -1.26 10.92 49.96
CA VAL A 187 -1.70 12.26 50.32
C VAL A 187 -2.73 12.10 51.44
N ASN A 188 -2.58 12.85 52.52
CA ASN A 188 -3.51 12.86 53.64
C ASN A 188 -4.87 13.39 53.16
N ILE A 189 -5.82 12.47 52.94
CA ILE A 189 -7.17 12.78 52.47
C ILE A 189 -8.02 13.23 53.65
N LEU A 190 -8.42 14.50 53.66
CA LEU A 190 -9.48 15.02 54.51
C LEU A 190 -10.84 14.52 53.99
N LYS A 191 -11.40 13.50 54.64
CA LYS A 191 -12.74 12.99 54.34
C LYS A 191 -13.79 13.79 55.12
N CYS A 192 -14.45 14.74 54.45
CA CYS A 192 -15.57 15.49 55.00
C CYS A 192 -16.89 15.02 54.38
N LYS A 193 -17.92 14.74 55.21
CA LYS A 193 -19.25 14.31 54.72
C LYS A 193 -20.11 15.47 54.20
N LYS A 194 -19.84 16.70 54.63
CA LYS A 194 -20.57 17.92 54.22
C LYS A 194 -19.68 19.14 54.45
N LEU A 195 -19.23 19.76 53.36
CA LEU A 195 -18.43 20.99 53.40
C LEU A 195 -19.34 22.17 52.99
N VAL A 196 -19.50 23.14 53.88
CA VAL A 196 -20.11 24.44 53.56
C VAL A 196 -19.03 25.48 53.81
N ALA A 197 -18.57 26.12 52.76
CA ALA A 197 -17.53 27.13 52.81
C ALA A 197 -17.80 28.19 51.74
N GLU A 198 -17.61 29.46 52.07
CA GLU A 198 -17.70 30.56 51.10
C GLU A 198 -16.52 30.55 50.11
N PHE A 199 -15.38 29.98 50.52
CA PHE A 199 -14.18 29.88 49.70
C PHE A 199 -13.44 28.57 49.99
N VAL A 200 -13.09 27.84 48.93
CA VAL A 200 -12.28 26.61 49.02
C VAL A 200 -11.12 26.72 48.04
N GLN A 201 -9.89 26.66 48.56
CA GLN A 201 -8.67 26.56 47.75
C GLN A 201 -7.97 25.25 48.09
N THR A 202 -7.85 24.35 47.10
CA THR A 202 -7.21 23.04 47.27
C THR A 202 -6.45 22.64 46.01
N LYS A 203 -5.42 21.81 46.16
CA LYS A 203 -4.66 21.22 45.04
C LYS A 203 -5.46 20.16 44.29
N THR A 204 -6.38 19.47 44.97
CA THR A 204 -7.20 18.42 44.37
C THR A 204 -8.50 18.34 45.15
N LEU A 205 -9.63 18.36 44.44
CA LEU A 205 -10.97 18.27 45.02
C LEU A 205 -11.68 17.07 44.40
N GLU A 206 -11.79 15.98 45.14
CA GLU A 206 -12.60 14.82 44.77
C GLU A 206 -13.99 14.99 45.39
N LEU A 207 -14.93 15.50 44.58
CA LEU A 207 -16.34 15.54 44.94
C LEU A 207 -16.98 14.24 44.45
N GLY A 208 -17.60 13.48 45.36
CA GLY A 208 -18.32 12.26 45.00
C GLY A 208 -19.47 12.51 44.00
N GLU A 209 -20.22 11.45 43.68
CA GLU A 209 -21.25 11.35 42.61
C GLU A 209 -22.37 12.41 42.59
N LYS A 210 -22.37 13.40 43.49
CA LYS A 210 -23.38 14.45 43.60
C LYS A 210 -22.77 15.83 43.75
N LEU A 211 -21.86 16.22 42.86
CA LEU A 211 -21.80 17.64 42.49
C LEU A 211 -22.99 17.91 41.55
N ARG A 212 -24.16 18.15 42.14
CA ARG A 212 -25.19 18.88 41.42
C ARG A 212 -24.82 20.34 41.51
N ILE A 213 -24.26 20.88 40.43
CA ILE A 213 -24.48 22.29 40.12
C ILE A 213 -25.99 22.34 39.84
N ASP A 214 -26.79 22.58 40.88
CA ASP A 214 -28.25 22.39 40.86
C ASP A 214 -28.95 23.31 39.83
N ASN A 215 -28.21 24.26 39.26
CA ASN A 215 -28.63 25.02 38.11
C ASN A 215 -27.74 24.67 36.92
N THR A 216 -28.34 24.21 35.82
CA THR A 216 -27.73 24.31 34.50
C THR A 216 -27.14 25.70 34.37
N ILE A 217 -25.84 25.80 34.06
CA ILE A 217 -25.21 27.07 33.75
C ILE A 217 -25.86 27.56 32.45
N GLN A 218 -26.92 28.35 32.59
CA GLN A 218 -27.61 29.03 31.49
C GLN A 218 -27.02 30.42 31.39
N THR A 219 -26.31 30.67 30.31
CA THR A 219 -25.66 31.94 30.02
C THR A 219 -25.89 32.23 28.55
N THR A 220 -26.04 33.51 28.24
CA THR A 220 -26.18 34.01 26.87
C THR A 220 -24.87 33.91 26.09
N ASN A 221 -23.73 33.77 26.79
CA ASN A 221 -22.39 33.73 26.21
C ASN A 221 -21.79 32.32 26.36
N GLY A 222 -21.09 31.85 25.33
CA GLY A 222 -20.59 30.47 25.25
C GLY A 222 -19.08 30.36 25.04
N ASP A 223 -18.32 31.44 25.24
CA ASP A 223 -16.90 31.52 24.94
C ASP A 223 -16.00 31.34 26.17
N ILE A 224 -15.00 30.47 25.99
CA ILE A 224 -13.95 30.15 26.95
C ILE A 224 -12.68 30.84 26.48
N ALA A 225 -12.21 31.80 27.27
CA ALA A 225 -11.07 32.63 26.94
C ALA A 225 -9.95 32.54 27.98
N TYR A 226 -8.74 32.81 27.52
CA TYR A 226 -7.53 32.82 28.32
C TYR A 226 -6.92 34.21 28.27
N HIS A 227 -6.45 34.71 29.42
CA HIS A 227 -5.63 35.90 29.46
C HIS A 227 -4.20 35.56 29.09
N TRP A 228 -3.63 36.36 28.21
CA TRP A 228 -2.22 36.29 27.87
C TRP A 228 -1.53 37.62 28.12
N PRO A 229 -0.45 37.66 28.94
CA PRO A 229 0.29 38.89 29.19
C PRO A 229 0.96 39.37 27.90
N LEU A 230 0.89 40.67 27.65
CA LEU A 230 1.55 41.30 26.51
C LEU A 230 3.01 41.62 26.84
N GLU A 231 3.90 41.42 25.87
CA GLU A 231 5.31 41.81 26.02
C GLU A 231 5.53 43.30 25.80
N ASN A 232 4.76 43.87 24.87
CA ASN A 232 4.76 45.30 24.56
C ASN A 232 3.40 45.87 24.95
N GLU A 233 3.39 46.79 25.92
CA GLU A 233 2.15 47.41 26.41
C GLU A 233 1.49 48.31 25.37
N ASP A 234 2.21 48.74 24.33
CA ASP A 234 1.66 49.57 23.25
C ASP A 234 0.90 48.76 22.20
N GLU A 235 1.00 47.42 22.21
CA GLU A 235 0.27 46.59 21.26
C GLU A 235 -1.25 46.66 21.51
N GLN A 236 -1.98 46.98 20.45
CA GLN A 236 -3.43 47.10 20.47
C GLN A 236 -4.10 45.99 19.65
N PHE A 237 -4.95 45.23 20.34
CA PHE A 237 -5.77 44.19 19.76
C PHE A 237 -7.24 44.57 19.80
N LYS A 238 -7.91 44.41 18.65
CA LYS A 238 -9.34 44.70 18.49
C LYS A 238 -10.14 43.41 18.65
N LYS A 239 -11.38 43.57 19.13
CA LYS A 239 -12.34 42.47 19.23
C LYS A 239 -12.51 41.79 17.86
N GLY A 240 -12.44 40.46 17.85
CA GLY A 240 -12.57 39.64 16.64
C GLY A 240 -11.30 39.47 15.82
N GLU A 241 -10.17 40.07 16.20
CA GLU A 241 -8.91 39.83 15.51
C GLU A 241 -8.41 38.40 15.74
N VAL A 242 -7.95 37.77 14.67
CA VAL A 242 -7.37 36.42 14.67
C VAL A 242 -5.90 36.50 15.10
N VAL A 243 -5.57 35.77 16.15
CA VAL A 243 -4.25 35.81 16.78
C VAL A 243 -3.70 34.41 17.01
N GLY A 244 -2.39 34.30 17.20
CA GLY A 244 -1.74 33.07 17.59
C GLY A 244 -0.47 33.30 18.39
N PHE A 245 -0.02 32.22 19.00
CA PHE A 245 1.12 32.20 19.91
C PHE A 245 2.36 31.72 19.17
N ILE A 246 3.36 32.59 19.04
CA ILE A 246 4.57 32.32 18.26
C ILE A 246 5.78 32.43 19.20
N ALA A 247 6.61 31.38 19.20
CA ALA A 247 7.84 31.34 19.97
C ALA A 247 8.92 32.21 19.30
N ASP A 248 9.63 32.99 20.10
CA ASP A 248 10.87 33.64 19.68
C ASP A 248 12.04 32.63 19.62
N ILE A 249 13.22 33.12 19.22
CA ILE A 249 14.46 32.31 19.18
C ILE A 249 14.88 31.75 20.55
N ASN A 250 14.35 32.31 21.65
CA ASN A 250 14.63 31.89 23.02
C ASN A 250 13.54 30.96 23.57
N GLY A 251 12.52 30.62 22.78
CA GLY A 251 11.38 29.79 23.18
C GLY A 251 10.31 30.52 23.99
N LYS A 252 10.37 31.85 24.09
CA LYS A 252 9.36 32.69 24.73
C LYS A 252 8.22 32.99 23.77
N TYR A 253 6.98 32.81 24.22
CA TYR A 253 5.80 32.95 23.37
C TYR A 253 5.25 34.38 23.40
N SER A 254 5.16 34.98 22.21
CA SER A 254 4.52 36.27 21.97
C SER A 254 3.17 36.09 21.27
N LEU A 255 2.20 36.94 21.60
CA LEU A 255 0.90 36.98 20.93
C LEU A 255 1.04 37.82 19.66
N ARG A 256 0.64 37.29 18.50
CA ARG A 256 0.73 38.03 17.23
C ARG A 256 -0.54 37.87 16.40
N LYS A 257 -0.87 38.91 15.62
CA LYS A 257 -1.92 38.86 14.60
C LYS A 257 -1.48 37.88 13.50
N LEU A 258 -2.35 36.93 13.16
CA LEU A 258 -2.00 35.89 12.19
C LEU A 258 -2.14 36.39 10.75
N ASN A 259 -1.18 36.00 9.93
CA ASN A 259 -1.16 36.14 8.47
C ASN A 259 -0.57 34.87 7.84
N LEU A 260 -0.44 34.81 6.50
CA LEU A 260 0.10 33.60 5.84
C LEU A 260 1.52 33.24 6.27
N GLN A 261 2.36 34.26 6.52
CA GLN A 261 3.77 34.08 6.80
C GLN A 261 4.00 33.46 8.18
N ASN A 262 3.26 33.92 9.19
CA ASN A 262 3.50 33.56 10.58
C ASN A 262 2.53 32.48 11.12
N CYS A 263 1.45 32.17 10.41
CA CYS A 263 0.42 31.25 10.90
C CYS A 263 0.87 29.78 10.99
N THR A 264 1.93 29.40 10.29
CA THR A 264 2.55 28.07 10.39
C THR A 264 3.44 27.92 11.62
N GLU A 265 3.93 29.04 12.16
CA GLU A 265 4.76 29.10 13.38
C GLU A 265 3.90 29.17 14.65
N ALA A 266 2.61 29.53 14.49
CA ALA A 266 1.68 29.64 15.60
C ALA A 266 1.25 28.27 16.16
N ILE A 267 1.62 28.01 17.42
CA ILE A 267 1.31 26.73 18.09
C ILE A 267 -0.18 26.65 18.47
N LEU A 268 -0.71 27.77 18.93
CA LEU A 268 -2.09 27.93 19.34
C LEU A 268 -2.69 29.12 18.58
N LYS A 269 -3.97 29.03 18.27
CA LYS A 269 -4.71 29.98 17.44
C LYS A 269 -6.00 30.31 18.16
N GLY A 270 -6.38 31.58 18.15
CA GLY A 270 -7.58 32.03 18.82
C GLY A 270 -8.05 33.36 18.27
N VAL A 271 -9.11 33.88 18.87
CA VAL A 271 -9.70 35.15 18.48
C VAL A 271 -9.80 36.04 19.70
N ILE A 272 -9.44 37.32 19.55
CA ILE A 272 -9.54 38.31 20.62
C ILE A 272 -11.01 38.46 21.01
N SER A 273 -11.35 38.05 22.23
CA SER A 273 -12.72 38.12 22.76
C SER A 273 -12.85 39.22 23.80
N ARG A 274 -14.05 39.81 23.83
CA ARG A 274 -14.54 40.74 24.85
C ARG A 274 -15.89 40.28 25.43
N SER A 275 -16.34 39.08 25.06
CA SER A 275 -17.65 38.51 25.40
C SER A 275 -17.56 37.28 26.31
N TYR A 276 -16.34 36.91 26.72
CA TYR A 276 -16.03 35.65 27.39
C TYR A 276 -16.93 35.35 28.59
N TYR A 277 -17.40 34.10 28.66
CA TYR A 277 -18.12 33.58 29.81
C TYR A 277 -17.18 33.02 30.87
N LEU A 278 -16.24 32.16 30.46
CA LEU A 278 -15.19 31.63 31.34
C LEU A 278 -13.85 32.24 30.96
N GLN A 279 -13.16 32.79 31.94
CA GLN A 279 -11.79 33.29 31.79
C GLN A 279 -10.81 32.47 32.62
N ALA A 280 -9.65 32.19 32.06
CA ALA A 280 -8.54 31.52 32.73
C ALA A 280 -7.28 32.39 32.71
N GLN A 281 -6.39 32.16 33.68
CA GLN A 281 -5.07 32.80 33.80
C GLN A 281 -5.07 34.34 33.91
N VAL A 282 -6.08 34.92 34.55
CA VAL A 282 -6.10 36.36 34.83
C VAL A 282 -4.82 36.76 35.60
N PRO A 283 -3.99 37.69 35.08
CA PRO A 283 -2.78 38.11 35.76
C PRO A 283 -3.11 38.76 37.11
N THR A 284 -2.38 38.40 38.15
CA THR A 284 -2.54 38.98 39.50
C THR A 284 -1.53 40.09 39.78
N ASP A 285 -0.51 40.22 38.93
CA ASP A 285 0.60 41.18 39.03
C ASP A 285 0.31 42.53 38.35
N GLY A 286 -0.92 42.74 37.87
CA GLY A 286 -1.35 43.98 37.22
C GLY A 286 -0.82 44.17 35.81
N ARG A 287 -0.09 43.18 35.25
CA ARG A 287 0.40 43.26 33.86
C ARG A 287 -0.75 43.32 32.88
N ARG A 288 -0.60 44.16 31.86
CA ARG A 288 -1.57 44.23 30.75
C ARG A 288 -1.63 42.87 30.06
N SER A 289 -2.84 42.36 29.87
CA SER A 289 -3.10 41.11 29.17
C SER A 289 -4.25 41.25 28.18
N GLU A 290 -4.26 40.34 27.21
CA GLU A 290 -5.33 40.22 26.24
C GLU A 290 -6.12 38.93 26.42
N THR A 291 -7.43 39.02 26.23
CA THR A 291 -8.32 37.87 26.39
C THR A 291 -8.58 37.21 25.04
N ILE A 292 -8.16 35.95 24.92
CA ILE A 292 -8.18 35.19 23.67
C ILE A 292 -9.15 34.03 23.84
N CYS A 293 -10.22 34.03 23.04
CA CYS A 293 -11.13 32.90 22.94
C CYS A 293 -10.45 31.74 22.21
N MET A 294 -10.42 30.61 22.89
CA MET A 294 -9.84 29.35 22.42
C MET A 294 -10.94 28.35 22.01
N MET A 295 -12.14 28.50 22.59
CA MET A 295 -13.28 27.64 22.28
C MET A 295 -14.59 28.39 22.55
N GLY A 296 -15.50 28.41 21.57
CA GLY A 296 -16.85 28.95 21.75
C GLY A 296 -17.35 29.74 20.54
N ILE A 297 -18.52 30.36 20.69
CA ILE A 297 -19.12 31.21 19.67
C ILE A 297 -18.65 32.64 19.92
N VAL A 298 -17.83 33.18 19.02
CA VAL A 298 -17.29 34.53 19.14
C VAL A 298 -17.38 35.28 17.82
N PRO A 299 -17.51 36.61 17.88
CA PRO A 299 -17.51 37.43 16.69
C PRO A 299 -16.07 37.57 16.17
N VAL A 300 -15.85 37.30 14.88
CA VAL A 300 -14.56 37.26 14.18
C VAL A 300 -14.55 38.32 13.07
N GLN A 301 -13.44 39.06 12.97
CA GLN A 301 -13.21 40.02 11.89
C GLN A 301 -12.90 39.27 10.60
N VAL A 302 -13.63 39.59 9.53
CA VAL A 302 -13.47 38.94 8.22
C VAL A 302 -13.19 39.95 7.11
N LYS A 303 -12.56 39.46 6.05
CA LYS A 303 -12.36 40.17 4.78
C LYS A 303 -13.10 39.43 3.66
N GLY A 304 -13.83 40.20 2.84
CA GLY A 304 -14.67 39.64 1.78
C GLY A 304 -15.93 38.97 2.30
N SER A 305 -16.69 38.35 1.39
CA SER A 305 -17.97 37.73 1.71
C SER A 305 -17.82 36.40 2.44
N VAL A 306 -18.61 36.19 3.49
CA VAL A 306 -18.61 34.96 4.29
C VAL A 306 -20.04 34.49 4.45
N SER A 307 -20.32 33.22 4.16
CA SER A 307 -21.63 32.62 4.35
C SER A 307 -21.68 31.75 5.61
N VAL A 308 -22.89 31.49 6.12
CA VAL A 308 -23.08 30.50 7.19
C VAL A 308 -22.48 29.15 6.77
N ASN A 309 -21.80 28.50 7.71
CA ASN A 309 -21.03 27.26 7.57
C ASN A 309 -19.72 27.37 6.77
N ASP A 310 -19.32 28.56 6.34
CA ASP A 310 -18.00 28.74 5.74
C ASP A 310 -16.90 28.44 6.75
N ALA A 311 -15.92 27.65 6.34
CA ALA A 311 -14.69 27.47 7.09
C ALA A 311 -13.85 28.75 7.02
N LEU A 312 -13.48 29.27 8.19
CA LEU A 312 -12.71 30.49 8.35
C LEU A 312 -11.23 30.18 8.55
N TYR A 313 -10.41 30.89 7.79
CA TYR A 313 -8.96 30.80 7.85
C TYR A 313 -8.34 32.16 8.08
N ALA A 314 -7.16 32.23 8.73
CA ALA A 314 -6.41 33.47 8.81
C ALA A 314 -6.12 34.02 7.41
N SER A 315 -6.37 35.31 7.22
CA SER A 315 -6.20 36.01 5.95
C SER A 315 -4.72 36.05 5.56
N PRO A 316 -4.39 35.80 4.29
CA PRO A 316 -3.00 35.88 3.85
C PRO A 316 -2.49 37.32 3.77
N ASP A 317 -3.36 38.25 3.36
CA ASP A 317 -2.99 39.61 3.02
C ASP A 317 -3.29 40.61 4.16
N PHE A 318 -4.19 40.25 5.08
CA PHE A 318 -4.67 41.14 6.14
C PHE A 318 -4.44 40.53 7.53
N PRO A 319 -3.31 40.84 8.20
CA PRO A 319 -3.02 40.29 9.51
C PRO A 319 -4.14 40.58 10.52
N GLY A 320 -4.59 39.55 11.23
CA GLY A 320 -5.66 39.68 12.22
C GLY A 320 -7.07 39.49 11.66
N PHE A 321 -7.24 39.31 10.36
CA PHE A 321 -8.55 39.03 9.75
C PHE A 321 -8.68 37.55 9.38
N ALA A 322 -9.91 37.06 9.35
CA ALA A 322 -10.25 35.78 8.73
C ALA A 322 -10.79 35.98 7.30
N VAL A 323 -10.70 34.94 6.48
CA VAL A 323 -11.32 34.86 5.15
C VAL A 323 -12.02 33.51 5.01
N SER A 324 -13.06 33.47 4.18
CA SER A 324 -13.67 32.20 3.77
C SER A 324 -12.69 31.39 2.91
N ARG A 325 -12.84 30.06 2.94
CA ARG A 325 -12.07 29.12 2.10
C ARG A 325 -12.04 29.52 0.62
N TYR A 326 -13.12 30.11 0.11
CA TYR A 326 -13.24 30.51 -1.30
C TYR A 326 -12.21 31.55 -1.75
N TYR A 327 -11.65 32.32 -0.81
CA TYR A 327 -10.63 33.33 -1.08
C TYR A 327 -9.19 32.78 -1.05
N LEU A 328 -9.02 31.48 -0.80
CA LEU A 328 -7.71 30.85 -0.73
C LEU A 328 -7.48 29.92 -1.93
N ASN A 329 -6.36 30.11 -2.61
CA ASN A 329 -5.87 29.10 -3.56
C ASN A 329 -5.35 27.86 -2.81
N ILE A 330 -5.12 26.75 -3.53
CA ILE A 330 -4.71 25.47 -2.95
C ILE A 330 -3.41 25.59 -2.12
N CYS A 331 -2.44 26.38 -2.58
CA CYS A 331 -1.17 26.59 -1.88
C CYS A 331 -1.40 27.39 -0.59
N SER A 332 -2.15 28.48 -0.65
CA SER A 332 -2.46 29.33 0.49
C SER A 332 -3.28 28.60 1.54
N LEU A 333 -4.20 27.72 1.12
CA LEU A 333 -5.01 26.90 2.01
C LEU A 333 -4.18 25.89 2.81
N GLN A 334 -3.12 25.31 2.22
CA GLN A 334 -2.23 24.38 2.91
C GLN A 334 -1.35 25.06 3.96
N SER A 335 -1.09 26.36 3.79
CA SER A 335 -0.32 27.16 4.73
C SER A 335 -1.20 27.94 5.71
N SER A 336 -2.51 28.10 5.46
CA SER A 336 -3.36 28.98 6.27
C SER A 336 -3.81 28.33 7.57
N ALA A 337 -4.05 29.16 8.58
CA ALA A 337 -4.55 28.71 9.87
C ALA A 337 -6.07 28.62 9.87
N HIS A 338 -6.61 27.39 9.95
CA HIS A 338 -8.03 27.19 10.22
C HIS A 338 -8.40 27.67 11.63
N ILE A 339 -9.43 28.50 11.72
CA ILE A 339 -9.89 29.15 12.97
C ILE A 339 -11.20 28.52 13.48
N GLY A 340 -12.13 28.23 12.57
CA GLY A 340 -13.47 27.77 12.93
C GLY A 340 -14.46 27.89 11.78
N TYR A 341 -15.75 27.87 12.09
CA TYR A 341 -16.84 27.94 11.12
C TYR A 341 -17.76 29.13 11.39
N ALA A 342 -18.15 29.85 10.35
CA ALA A 342 -19.09 30.95 10.46
C ALA A 342 -20.52 30.46 10.76
N PHE A 343 -21.21 31.13 11.66
CA PHE A 343 -22.63 30.94 11.97
C PHE A 343 -23.51 32.10 11.52
N SER A 344 -22.91 33.22 11.13
CA SER A 344 -23.60 34.34 10.49
C SER A 344 -22.96 34.68 9.14
N THR A 345 -23.75 35.28 8.25
CA THR A 345 -23.29 35.75 6.94
C THR A 345 -22.81 37.21 7.02
N HIS A 346 -21.79 37.53 6.24
CA HIS A 346 -21.42 38.90 5.88
C HIS A 346 -21.31 38.98 4.36
N ILE A 347 -22.08 39.87 3.74
CA ILE A 347 -22.02 40.12 2.30
C ILE A 347 -21.19 41.38 2.09
N ALA A 348 -20.06 41.24 1.40
CA ALA A 348 -19.12 42.31 1.12
C ALA A 348 -19.35 42.86 -0.30
N GLU A 349 -19.17 44.18 -0.47
CA GLU A 349 -19.21 44.83 -1.78
C GLU A 349 -17.95 44.50 -2.61
N ASP A 350 -16.81 44.28 -1.94
CA ASP A 350 -15.54 43.87 -2.54
C ASP A 350 -14.73 42.93 -1.61
N ASP A 351 -13.64 42.36 -2.12
CA ASP A 351 -12.79 41.41 -1.37
C ASP A 351 -12.00 42.06 -0.22
N LYS A 352 -12.00 43.39 -0.14
CA LYS A 352 -11.29 44.16 0.90
C LYS A 352 -12.23 44.69 1.98
N ALA A 353 -13.54 44.58 1.80
CA ALA A 353 -14.51 45.04 2.76
C ALA A 353 -14.31 44.31 4.09
N VAL A 354 -14.39 45.07 5.18
CA VAL A 354 -14.25 44.54 6.53
C VAL A 354 -15.62 44.21 7.07
N GLY A 355 -15.76 42.97 7.53
CA GLY A 355 -16.97 42.48 8.18
C GLY A 355 -16.70 41.90 9.57
N MET A 356 -17.78 41.60 10.26
CA MET A 356 -17.79 40.78 11.46
C MET A 356 -18.79 39.65 11.27
N VAL A 357 -18.40 38.44 11.65
CA VAL A 357 -19.30 37.27 11.66
C VAL A 357 -19.23 36.57 13.00
N GLU A 358 -20.33 36.03 13.49
CA GLU A 358 -20.30 35.06 14.58
C GLU A 358 -19.72 33.76 14.06
N ALA A 359 -18.77 33.18 14.77
CA ALA A 359 -18.13 31.93 14.38
C ALA A 359 -17.89 31.01 15.59
N GLY A 360 -18.06 29.71 15.37
CA GLY A 360 -17.60 28.68 16.30
C GLY A 360 -16.09 28.50 16.17
N VAL A 361 -15.34 29.04 17.13
CA VAL A 361 -13.88 28.90 17.23
C VAL A 361 -13.55 27.69 18.10
N SER A 362 -12.58 26.88 17.66
CA SER A 362 -12.13 25.70 18.41
C SER A 362 -10.66 25.40 18.15
N VAL A 363 -9.83 25.57 19.17
CA VAL A 363 -8.41 25.20 19.17
C VAL A 363 -8.20 23.71 18.87
N LEU A 364 -9.11 22.84 19.33
CA LEU A 364 -9.02 21.41 19.07
C LEU A 364 -9.15 21.10 17.57
N GLU A 365 -10.03 21.80 16.87
CA GLU A 365 -10.16 21.66 15.41
C GLU A 365 -8.95 22.23 14.68
N SER A 366 -8.42 23.37 15.12
CA SER A 366 -7.17 23.92 14.58
C SER A 366 -5.99 22.95 14.75
N ALA A 367 -5.87 22.28 15.90
CA ALA A 367 -4.83 21.29 16.17
C ALA A 367 -5.04 19.99 15.38
N ARG A 368 -6.29 19.52 15.27
CA ARG A 368 -6.66 18.35 14.46
C ARG A 368 -6.29 18.55 12.99
N GLN A 369 -6.61 19.71 12.43
CA GLN A 369 -6.30 20.02 11.04
C GLN A 369 -4.79 20.07 10.79
N CYS A 370 -4.02 20.65 11.72
CA CYS A 370 -2.56 20.63 11.66
C CYS A 370 -2.01 19.19 11.65
N LEU A 371 -2.55 18.30 12.49
CA LEU A 371 -2.16 16.89 12.52
C LEU A 371 -2.45 16.18 11.19
N LEU A 372 -3.62 16.42 10.59
CA LEU A 372 -4.00 15.86 9.30
C LEU A 372 -3.08 16.33 8.18
N ASP A 373 -2.71 17.62 8.16
CA ASP A 373 -1.79 18.16 7.16
C ASP A 373 -0.39 17.58 7.27
N VAL A 374 0.12 17.35 8.49
CA VAL A 374 1.40 16.68 8.72
C VAL A 374 1.36 15.23 8.22
N GLN A 375 0.26 14.51 8.47
CA GLN A 375 0.06 13.15 7.96
C GLN A 375 0.01 13.12 6.43
N LEU A 376 -0.72 14.05 5.79
CA LEU A 376 -0.80 14.14 4.33
C LEU A 376 0.56 14.44 3.70
N ARG A 377 1.35 15.36 4.28
CA ARG A 377 2.71 15.64 3.80
C ARG A 377 3.62 14.41 3.92
N THR A 378 3.50 13.66 5.01
CA THR A 378 4.27 12.42 5.22
C THR A 378 3.90 11.34 4.20
N ILE A 379 2.62 11.19 3.89
CA ILE A 379 2.16 10.24 2.87
C ILE A 379 2.64 10.67 1.48
N LYS A 380 2.56 11.97 1.16
CA LYS A 380 3.00 12.49 -0.14
C LYS A 380 4.49 12.27 -0.36
N SER A 381 5.34 12.54 0.65
CA SER A 381 6.78 12.31 0.54
C SER A 381 7.13 10.83 0.37
N GLN A 382 6.38 9.92 1.01
CA GLN A 382 6.53 8.48 0.81
C GLN A 382 6.15 8.06 -0.62
N ILE A 383 5.07 8.59 -1.17
CA ILE A 383 4.65 8.32 -2.55
C ILE A 383 5.71 8.81 -3.54
N ASP A 384 6.25 10.01 -3.32
CA ASP A 384 7.29 10.58 -4.18
C ASP A 384 8.56 9.72 -4.14
N ASP A 385 9.00 9.27 -2.95
CA ASP A 385 10.17 8.38 -2.81
C ASP A 385 9.94 7.02 -3.48
N ILE A 386 8.74 6.43 -3.35
CA ILE A 386 8.37 5.20 -4.08
C ILE A 386 8.44 5.42 -5.59
N SER A 387 7.93 6.56 -6.09
CA SER A 387 7.94 6.86 -7.52
C SER A 387 9.37 7.00 -8.07
N ILE A 388 10.27 7.61 -7.30
CA ILE A 388 11.68 7.78 -7.67
C ILE A 388 12.38 6.42 -7.69
N LYS A 389 12.15 5.58 -6.67
CA LYS A 389 12.69 4.20 -6.61
C LYS A 389 12.19 3.36 -7.79
N GLN A 390 10.90 3.43 -8.12
CA GLN A 390 10.32 2.68 -9.23
C GLN A 390 10.91 3.11 -10.60
N LYS A 391 11.15 4.41 -10.80
CA LYS A 391 11.81 4.93 -12.02
C LYS A 391 13.26 4.45 -12.13
N ARG A 392 14.01 4.40 -11.02
CA ARG A 392 15.39 3.86 -11.00
C ARG A 392 15.41 2.37 -11.34
N THR A 393 14.53 1.56 -10.74
CA THR A 393 14.47 0.12 -10.99
C THR A 393 14.14 -0.20 -12.46
N LYS A 394 13.20 0.52 -13.08
CA LYS A 394 12.86 0.33 -14.50
C LYS A 394 14.02 0.62 -15.46
N ARG A 395 14.89 1.58 -15.15
CA ARG A 395 16.07 1.88 -15.99
C ARG A 395 17.09 0.75 -15.92
N TYR A 396 17.34 0.19 -14.73
CA TYR A 396 18.27 -0.92 -14.57
C TYR A 396 17.77 -2.19 -15.27
N THR A 397 16.49 -2.57 -15.13
CA THR A 397 15.97 -3.76 -15.83
C THR A 397 16.00 -3.63 -17.35
N CYS A 398 15.72 -2.44 -17.90
CA CYS A 398 15.84 -2.21 -19.34
C CYS A 398 17.29 -2.36 -19.83
N PHE A 399 18.26 -1.79 -19.10
CA PHE A 399 19.67 -1.92 -19.43
C PHE A 399 20.13 -3.39 -19.41
N TYR A 400 19.79 -4.15 -18.36
CA TYR A 400 20.12 -5.58 -18.29
C TYR A 400 19.49 -6.38 -19.43
N PHE A 401 18.25 -6.06 -19.82
CA PHE A 401 17.59 -6.75 -20.92
C PHE A 401 18.31 -6.54 -22.27
N ILE A 402 18.77 -5.31 -22.55
CA ILE A 402 19.55 -4.99 -23.76
C ILE A 402 20.89 -5.74 -23.75
N VAL A 403 21.58 -5.77 -22.61
CA VAL A 403 22.84 -6.51 -22.46
C VAL A 403 22.63 -8.01 -22.70
N CYS A 404 21.57 -8.61 -22.17
CA CYS A 404 21.25 -10.02 -22.41
C CYS A 404 20.97 -10.31 -23.89
N ILE A 405 20.22 -9.44 -24.58
CA ILE A 405 19.93 -9.61 -26.02
C ILE A 405 21.23 -9.54 -26.83
N THR A 406 22.07 -8.54 -26.57
CA THR A 406 23.33 -8.38 -27.30
C THR A 406 24.25 -9.59 -27.10
N LEU A 407 24.37 -10.10 -25.87
CA LEU A 407 25.12 -11.33 -25.60
C LEU A 407 24.53 -12.56 -26.30
N ALA A 408 23.20 -12.70 -26.34
CA ALA A 408 22.55 -13.80 -27.02
C ALA A 408 22.80 -13.76 -28.54
N VAL A 409 22.76 -12.58 -29.15
CA VAL A 409 23.07 -12.38 -30.58
C VAL A 409 24.54 -12.70 -30.87
N LEU A 410 25.47 -12.17 -30.08
CA LEU A 410 26.91 -12.45 -30.24
C LEU A 410 27.22 -13.94 -30.08
N SER A 411 26.62 -14.59 -29.07
CA SER A 411 26.76 -16.03 -28.88
C SER A 411 26.20 -16.82 -30.06
N SER A 412 25.06 -16.41 -30.61
CA SER A 412 24.45 -17.07 -31.77
C SER A 412 25.33 -16.94 -33.02
N VAL A 413 25.90 -15.75 -33.28
CA VAL A 413 26.85 -15.52 -34.38
C VAL A 413 28.12 -16.35 -34.21
N PHE A 414 28.65 -16.42 -32.99
CA PHE A 414 29.83 -17.24 -32.69
C PHE A 414 29.57 -18.73 -32.91
N LEU A 415 28.44 -19.24 -32.41
CA LEU A 415 28.03 -20.62 -32.64
C LEU A 415 27.81 -20.91 -34.13
N TYR A 416 27.22 -19.97 -34.87
CA TYR A 416 27.08 -20.08 -36.32
C TYR A 416 28.45 -20.21 -37.01
N GLN A 417 29.42 -19.37 -36.67
CA GLN A 417 30.78 -19.46 -37.24
C GLN A 417 31.45 -20.81 -36.95
N ILE A 418 31.19 -21.43 -35.79
CA ILE A 418 31.76 -22.73 -35.42
C ILE A 418 31.06 -23.88 -36.14
N PHE A 419 29.72 -23.87 -36.21
CA PHE A 419 28.96 -25.04 -36.61
C PHE A 419 28.45 -25.01 -38.05
N ALA A 420 28.27 -23.83 -38.65
CA ALA A 420 27.78 -23.75 -40.02
C ALA A 420 28.88 -24.15 -41.03
N PRO A 421 28.53 -24.91 -42.09
CA PRO A 421 29.46 -25.26 -43.15
C PRO A 421 29.86 -24.02 -43.96
N GLY A 422 31.10 -24.00 -44.45
CA GLY A 422 31.61 -22.95 -45.33
C GLY A 422 31.96 -21.62 -44.64
N THR A 423 31.95 -21.56 -43.31
CA THR A 423 32.33 -20.34 -42.58
C THR A 423 33.84 -20.08 -42.65
N SER A 424 34.25 -18.82 -42.56
CA SER A 424 35.67 -18.44 -42.56
C SER A 424 36.47 -19.15 -41.46
N PHE A 425 35.84 -19.41 -40.31
CA PHE A 425 36.46 -20.16 -39.21
C PHE A 425 36.70 -21.63 -39.57
N ARG A 426 35.78 -22.29 -40.28
CA ARG A 426 35.98 -23.65 -40.79
C ARG A 426 37.11 -23.72 -41.79
N TYR A 427 37.18 -22.77 -42.73
CA TYR A 427 38.31 -22.66 -43.65
C TYR A 427 39.64 -22.44 -42.92
N PHE A 428 39.65 -21.65 -41.82
CA PHE A 428 40.83 -21.46 -40.99
C PHE A 428 41.31 -22.77 -40.34
N LEU A 429 40.40 -23.54 -39.73
CA LEU A 429 40.72 -24.86 -39.17
C LEU A 429 41.23 -25.85 -40.24
N CYS A 430 40.59 -25.85 -41.42
CA CYS A 430 41.02 -26.67 -42.56
C CYS A 430 42.43 -26.30 -43.05
N LYS A 431 42.88 -25.04 -42.88
CA LYS A 431 44.24 -24.60 -43.25
C LYS A 431 45.32 -24.91 -42.20
N GLN A 432 44.95 -25.29 -40.98
CA GLN A 432 45.94 -25.57 -39.93
C GLN A 432 46.82 -26.77 -40.29
N GLY A 433 48.15 -26.59 -40.23
CA GLY A 433 49.16 -27.60 -40.57
C GLY A 433 49.53 -27.68 -42.07
N ARG A 434 49.02 -26.78 -42.90
CA ARG A 434 49.27 -26.80 -44.36
C ARG A 434 50.72 -26.50 -44.71
N LEU A 435 51.17 -27.05 -45.82
CA LEU A 435 52.36 -26.62 -46.55
C LEU A 435 52.01 -25.41 -47.44
N SER A 436 53.03 -24.77 -48.02
CA SER A 436 52.86 -23.57 -48.84
C SER A 436 52.20 -23.84 -50.20
N GLY A 437 52.10 -25.10 -50.62
CA GLY A 437 51.54 -25.42 -51.92
C GLY A 437 50.03 -25.44 -51.98
N SER A 438 49.53 -25.23 -53.19
CA SER A 438 48.12 -25.30 -53.55
C SER A 438 47.98 -26.00 -54.90
N ALA A 439 46.83 -26.62 -55.12
CA ALA A 439 46.48 -27.19 -56.41
C ALA A 439 45.02 -26.88 -56.72
N PHE A 440 44.72 -26.70 -57.99
CA PHE A 440 43.38 -26.42 -58.47
C PHE A 440 43.16 -27.20 -59.74
N PHE A 441 42.02 -27.89 -59.84
CA PHE A 441 41.65 -28.52 -61.10
C PHE A 441 40.14 -28.54 -61.34
N GLN A 442 39.76 -28.65 -62.61
CA GLN A 442 38.40 -28.90 -63.06
C GLN A 442 38.30 -30.30 -63.65
N TYR A 443 37.24 -31.04 -63.32
CA TYR A 443 36.99 -32.37 -63.89
C TYR A 443 35.53 -32.50 -64.31
N THR A 444 35.27 -33.36 -65.30
CA THR A 444 33.89 -33.73 -65.68
C THR A 444 33.51 -35.00 -64.92
N PRO A 445 32.46 -34.98 -64.07
CA PRO A 445 31.95 -36.18 -63.40
C PRO A 445 31.41 -37.20 -64.41
N LEU A 446 31.44 -38.48 -64.04
CA LEU A 446 30.88 -39.56 -64.88
C LEU A 446 29.35 -39.46 -65.01
N ASP A 447 28.68 -39.00 -63.95
CA ASP A 447 27.22 -38.97 -63.86
C ASP A 447 26.58 -37.69 -64.42
N ASP A 448 27.37 -36.63 -64.64
CA ASP A 448 26.89 -35.34 -65.14
C ASP A 448 27.91 -34.69 -66.07
N ALA A 449 27.74 -34.92 -67.38
CA ALA A 449 28.60 -34.39 -68.42
C ALA A 449 28.54 -32.85 -68.56
N ASN A 450 27.54 -32.20 -67.97
CA ASN A 450 27.35 -30.75 -68.04
C ASN A 450 27.94 -30.02 -66.83
N ALA A 451 28.35 -30.74 -65.78
CA ALA A 451 28.99 -30.17 -64.61
C ALA A 451 30.52 -30.03 -64.81
N TYR A 452 31.04 -28.85 -64.50
CA TYR A 452 32.48 -28.56 -64.46
C TYR A 452 32.90 -28.11 -63.05
N PRO A 453 32.85 -29.02 -62.06
CA PRO A 453 33.25 -28.70 -60.70
C PRO A 453 34.71 -28.28 -60.59
N HIS A 454 34.94 -27.33 -59.70
CA HIS A 454 36.26 -26.89 -59.28
C HIS A 454 36.66 -27.60 -58.01
N VAL A 455 37.91 -28.07 -57.95
CA VAL A 455 38.51 -28.65 -56.75
C VAL A 455 39.68 -27.79 -56.31
N ASN A 456 39.56 -27.18 -55.12
CA ASN A 456 40.60 -26.36 -54.51
C ASN A 456 41.36 -27.17 -53.46
N GLY A 457 42.65 -27.40 -53.68
CA GLY A 457 43.54 -28.16 -52.81
C GLY A 457 44.54 -27.30 -52.07
N ILE A 458 44.76 -27.62 -50.80
CA ILE A 458 45.89 -27.13 -49.99
C ILE A 458 46.81 -28.29 -49.63
N GLU A 459 48.12 -28.09 -49.79
CA GLU A 459 49.10 -29.17 -49.65
C GLU A 459 49.36 -29.53 -48.18
N PHE A 460 49.54 -30.82 -47.91
CA PHE A 460 49.91 -31.37 -46.61
C PHE A 460 50.95 -32.49 -46.75
N GLU A 461 51.68 -32.75 -45.67
CA GLU A 461 52.38 -34.02 -45.53
C GLU A 461 51.36 -35.16 -45.47
N PHE A 462 51.65 -36.29 -46.12
CA PHE A 462 50.72 -37.42 -46.21
C PHE A 462 50.25 -37.92 -44.83
N SER A 463 51.18 -38.07 -43.88
CA SER A 463 50.90 -38.49 -42.51
C SER A 463 49.89 -37.57 -41.80
N VAL A 464 50.11 -36.26 -41.89
CA VAL A 464 49.24 -35.21 -41.33
C VAL A 464 47.87 -35.21 -42.00
N LEU A 465 47.84 -35.38 -43.33
CA LEU A 465 46.61 -35.41 -44.10
C LEU A 465 45.71 -36.57 -43.71
N MET A 466 46.28 -37.77 -43.57
CA MET A 466 45.53 -38.98 -43.18
C MET A 466 44.97 -38.89 -41.76
N GLN A 467 45.73 -38.28 -40.84
CA GLN A 467 45.24 -37.99 -39.49
C GLN A 467 44.07 -37.00 -39.54
N LYS A 468 44.17 -35.97 -40.39
CA LYS A 468 43.19 -34.90 -40.49
C LYS A 468 41.85 -35.34 -41.09
N THR A 469 41.88 -36.28 -42.04
CA THR A 469 40.66 -36.80 -42.70
C THR A 469 40.16 -38.11 -42.10
N ALA A 470 40.72 -38.55 -40.97
CA ALA A 470 40.38 -39.81 -40.31
C ALA A 470 40.45 -41.05 -41.23
N HIS A 471 41.37 -41.02 -42.21
CA HIS A 471 41.62 -42.12 -43.17
C HIS A 471 43.03 -42.72 -42.96
N PRO A 472 43.39 -43.23 -41.76
CA PRO A 472 44.74 -43.71 -41.49
C PRO A 472 45.17 -44.91 -42.35
N GLY A 473 44.22 -45.60 -43.00
CA GLY A 473 44.47 -46.79 -43.81
C GLY A 473 44.87 -46.52 -45.26
N TYR A 474 44.77 -45.29 -45.77
CA TYR A 474 45.13 -45.02 -47.16
C TYR A 474 46.63 -45.20 -47.37
N LYS A 475 46.97 -45.85 -48.48
CA LYS A 475 48.37 -46.07 -48.89
C LYS A 475 48.87 -44.88 -49.71
N GLN A 476 50.17 -44.61 -49.64
CA GLN A 476 50.79 -43.62 -50.52
C GLN A 476 50.71 -44.06 -51.98
N LEU A 477 50.56 -43.10 -52.88
CA LEU A 477 50.62 -43.34 -54.32
C LEU A 477 52.04 -43.78 -54.70
N ASN A 478 52.17 -44.91 -55.40
CA ASN A 478 53.46 -45.52 -55.77
C ASN A 478 54.13 -44.80 -56.96
N ILE A 479 54.31 -43.48 -56.85
CA ILE A 479 54.97 -42.62 -57.82
C ILE A 479 55.88 -41.66 -57.06
N THR A 480 57.10 -41.45 -57.55
CA THR A 480 58.07 -40.55 -56.89
C THR A 480 57.69 -39.08 -57.05
N GLY A 481 57.73 -38.32 -55.96
CA GLY A 481 57.54 -36.87 -55.96
C GLY A 481 56.09 -36.40 -56.04
N VAL A 482 55.15 -37.26 -55.65
CA VAL A 482 53.73 -36.93 -55.51
C VAL A 482 53.51 -35.93 -54.37
N ARG A 483 52.59 -34.99 -54.58
CA ARG A 483 52.10 -34.05 -53.57
C ARG A 483 50.66 -34.35 -53.22
N TYR A 484 50.32 -34.24 -51.94
CA TYR A 484 49.00 -34.58 -51.43
C TYR A 484 48.26 -33.34 -50.96
N TYR A 485 46.99 -33.24 -51.34
CA TYR A 485 46.18 -32.05 -51.15
C TYR A 485 44.86 -32.41 -50.45
N LEU A 486 44.47 -31.58 -49.49
CA LEU A 486 43.14 -31.58 -48.90
C LEU A 486 42.24 -30.69 -49.75
N ASN A 487 41.09 -31.21 -50.19
CA ASN A 487 40.05 -30.41 -50.82
C ASN A 487 39.45 -29.46 -49.77
N ILE A 488 39.82 -28.18 -49.85
CA ILE A 488 39.52 -27.21 -48.80
C ILE A 488 38.02 -26.90 -48.71
N ASP A 489 37.34 -26.89 -49.86
CA ASP A 489 35.90 -26.62 -49.92
C ASP A 489 35.15 -27.81 -49.29
N ARG A 490 35.55 -29.03 -49.63
CA ARG A 490 34.97 -30.24 -49.02
C ARG A 490 35.25 -30.32 -47.52
N CYS A 491 36.45 -29.94 -47.06
CA CYS A 491 36.76 -29.86 -45.63
C CYS A 491 35.89 -28.81 -44.89
N ALA A 492 35.68 -27.63 -45.48
CA ALA A 492 34.91 -26.57 -44.86
C ALA A 492 33.39 -26.83 -44.84
N HIS A 493 32.89 -27.59 -45.81
CA HIS A 493 31.46 -27.88 -45.98
C HIS A 493 31.01 -29.26 -45.49
N ILE A 494 31.93 -30.19 -45.23
CA ILE A 494 31.59 -31.45 -44.54
C ILE A 494 31.13 -31.12 -43.11
N SER A 495 29.86 -31.37 -42.83
CA SER A 495 29.34 -31.38 -41.47
C SER A 495 29.93 -32.58 -40.73
N ILE A 496 30.40 -32.37 -39.49
CA ILE A 496 30.91 -33.42 -38.57
C ILE A 496 29.87 -34.53 -38.31
N ILE A 497 28.62 -34.32 -38.74
CA ILE A 497 27.52 -35.27 -38.58
C ILE A 497 27.42 -36.11 -39.86
N GLN A 498 28.09 -37.26 -39.89
CA GLN A 498 27.85 -38.37 -40.83
C GLN A 498 26.45 -39.00 -40.62
N SER A 499 25.39 -38.18 -40.54
CA SER A 499 24.02 -38.68 -40.61
C SER A 499 23.66 -38.82 -42.08
N ARG A 500 23.64 -40.05 -42.57
CA ARG A 500 23.26 -40.43 -43.96
C ARG A 500 21.86 -39.97 -44.40
N ASN A 501 21.09 -39.24 -43.58
CA ASN A 501 19.67 -38.97 -43.79
C ASN A 501 19.26 -37.49 -43.83
N VAL A 502 20.18 -36.53 -44.02
CA VAL A 502 19.78 -35.12 -44.21
C VAL A 502 19.69 -34.80 -45.69
N HIS A 503 18.46 -34.63 -46.18
CA HIS A 503 18.17 -34.19 -47.55
C HIS A 503 18.84 -32.85 -47.88
N PHE A 504 19.44 -32.83 -49.07
CA PHE A 504 20.25 -31.79 -49.69
C PHE A 504 19.66 -30.38 -49.66
N THR A 505 20.31 -29.48 -48.91
CA THR A 505 20.36 -28.04 -49.23
C THR A 505 21.77 -27.46 -49.16
N ASN A 506 22.78 -28.29 -48.86
CA ASN A 506 24.17 -27.84 -48.86
C ASN A 506 24.66 -27.65 -50.31
N PRO A 507 25.49 -26.61 -50.58
CA PRO A 507 26.16 -26.49 -51.86
C PRO A 507 26.90 -27.80 -52.13
N LEU A 508 26.63 -28.40 -53.30
CA LEU A 508 27.30 -29.61 -53.73
C LEU A 508 28.81 -29.33 -53.82
N THR A 509 29.56 -29.70 -52.79
CA THR A 509 31.03 -29.70 -52.87
C THR A 509 31.45 -30.95 -53.62
N TYR A 510 31.96 -30.75 -54.82
CA TYR A 510 32.41 -31.81 -55.71
C TYR A 510 33.87 -32.20 -55.44
N GLY A 511 34.29 -33.31 -56.04
CA GLY A 511 35.64 -33.86 -55.91
C GLY A 511 35.87 -34.64 -54.61
N PRO A 512 36.97 -35.40 -54.52
CA PRO A 512 37.32 -36.22 -53.36
C PRO A 512 37.75 -35.33 -52.19
N GLU A 513 37.69 -35.86 -50.97
CA GLU A 513 38.18 -35.16 -49.76
C GLU A 513 39.70 -34.96 -49.81
N VAL A 514 40.40 -35.98 -50.29
CA VAL A 514 41.85 -35.97 -50.51
C VAL A 514 42.15 -36.29 -51.96
N PHE A 515 43.13 -35.61 -52.54
CA PHE A 515 43.67 -35.95 -53.84
C PHE A 515 45.19 -35.83 -53.86
N ALA A 516 45.80 -36.48 -54.84
CA ALA A 516 47.23 -36.43 -55.09
C ALA A 516 47.50 -35.84 -56.47
N VAL A 517 48.61 -35.15 -56.63
CA VAL A 517 49.08 -34.65 -57.94
C VAL A 517 50.51 -35.09 -58.15
N ASP A 518 50.84 -35.50 -59.38
CA ASP A 518 52.20 -35.88 -59.72
C ASP A 518 53.19 -34.69 -59.65
N LYS A 519 54.49 -35.02 -59.62
CA LYS A 519 55.56 -34.02 -59.51
C LYS A 519 55.50 -32.94 -60.60
N LYS A 520 54.95 -33.28 -61.77
CA LYS A 520 54.89 -32.39 -62.94
C LYS A 520 53.65 -31.50 -62.96
N CYS A 521 52.65 -31.75 -62.10
CA CYS A 521 51.35 -31.08 -62.12
C CYS A 521 50.59 -31.31 -63.44
N TYR A 522 50.54 -32.57 -63.86
CA TYR A 522 49.88 -33.03 -65.07
C TYR A 522 48.68 -33.93 -64.80
N HIS A 523 48.77 -34.72 -63.73
CA HIS A 523 47.76 -35.72 -63.41
C HIS A 523 47.30 -35.56 -61.97
N ALA A 524 45.99 -35.45 -61.78
CA ALA A 524 45.36 -35.57 -60.47
C ALA A 524 44.87 -37.00 -60.26
N PHE A 525 45.00 -37.48 -59.03
CA PHE A 525 44.58 -38.80 -58.58
C PHE A 525 43.65 -38.69 -57.38
N TYR A 526 42.64 -39.56 -57.30
CA TYR A 526 41.78 -39.73 -56.14
C TYR A 526 41.90 -41.14 -55.59
N TYR A 527 41.65 -41.31 -54.29
CA TYR A 527 41.63 -42.63 -53.67
C TYR A 527 40.27 -43.29 -53.89
N HIS A 528 40.25 -44.49 -54.47
CA HIS A 528 39.03 -45.26 -54.66
C HIS A 528 38.91 -46.29 -53.54
N GLU A 529 38.10 -45.97 -52.52
CA GLU A 529 37.99 -46.75 -51.27
C GLU A 529 37.68 -48.24 -51.51
N SER A 530 36.78 -48.58 -52.44
CA SER A 530 36.36 -49.98 -52.62
C SER A 530 37.41 -50.90 -53.23
N ILE A 531 38.44 -50.34 -53.89
CA ILE A 531 39.54 -51.10 -54.51
C ILE A 531 40.88 -50.82 -53.83
N ASP A 532 40.89 -50.01 -52.77
CA ASP A 532 42.06 -49.64 -51.98
C ASP A 532 43.24 -49.13 -52.84
N TYR A 533 42.94 -48.31 -53.86
CA TYR A 533 43.93 -47.87 -54.84
C TYR A 533 43.65 -46.46 -55.36
N TRP A 534 44.71 -45.77 -55.79
CA TRP A 534 44.64 -44.44 -56.39
C TRP A 534 44.28 -44.51 -57.88
N GLN A 535 43.21 -43.82 -58.28
CA GLN A 535 42.80 -43.71 -59.68
C GLN A 535 43.06 -42.32 -60.22
N GLN A 536 43.48 -42.24 -61.48
CA GLN A 536 43.71 -40.98 -62.18
C GLN A 536 42.37 -40.40 -62.68
N PHE A 537 42.20 -39.08 -62.54
CA PHE A 537 41.11 -38.37 -63.21
C PHE A 537 41.36 -38.32 -64.73
N GLN A 538 40.57 -39.07 -65.50
CA GLN A 538 40.71 -39.10 -66.96
C GLN A 538 40.40 -37.75 -67.64
N SER A 539 39.45 -36.99 -67.09
CA SER A 539 39.06 -35.66 -67.59
C SER A 539 40.03 -34.54 -67.17
N VAL A 540 41.03 -34.86 -66.33
CA VAL A 540 42.04 -33.92 -65.84
C VAL A 540 43.39 -34.31 -66.44
N SER A 541 43.61 -33.92 -67.69
CA SER A 541 44.92 -34.01 -68.34
C SER A 541 45.35 -32.64 -68.85
N TRP A 542 46.64 -32.34 -68.72
CA TRP A 542 47.23 -31.11 -69.27
C TRP A 542 47.12 -31.06 -70.80
N GLU A 543 47.13 -32.22 -71.47
CA GLU A 543 47.12 -32.37 -72.93
C GLU A 543 45.80 -31.92 -73.55
N THR A 544 44.71 -32.02 -72.79
CA THR A 544 43.36 -31.86 -73.35
C THR A 544 42.72 -30.53 -73.07
N LYS A 545 43.17 -29.69 -72.09
CA LYS A 545 42.58 -28.35 -71.80
C LYS A 545 43.18 -27.49 -70.65
N GLN A 546 44.46 -27.58 -70.25
CA GLN A 546 45.01 -26.77 -69.12
C GLN A 546 44.15 -26.79 -67.83
N ASN A 547 43.46 -27.89 -67.52
CA ASN A 547 42.48 -27.96 -66.43
C ASN A 547 43.09 -28.18 -65.04
N ILE A 548 44.41 -28.09 -64.87
CA ILE A 548 45.11 -28.27 -63.59
C ILE A 548 46.24 -27.24 -63.39
N TYR A 549 46.26 -26.65 -62.20
CA TYR A 549 47.21 -25.65 -61.75
C TYR A 549 47.78 -26.01 -60.38
N CYS A 550 49.08 -25.83 -60.16
CA CYS A 550 49.72 -26.08 -58.88
C CYS A 550 50.70 -24.95 -58.53
N GLN A 551 50.76 -24.57 -57.26
CA GLN A 551 51.77 -23.68 -56.69
C GLN A 551 52.58 -24.42 -55.62
N PRO A 552 53.91 -24.20 -55.53
CA PRO A 552 54.73 -23.56 -56.56
C PRO A 552 54.68 -24.35 -57.87
N PRO A 553 54.80 -23.69 -59.05
CA PRO A 553 54.81 -24.37 -60.33
C PRO A 553 55.93 -25.42 -60.35
N SER A 554 55.69 -26.54 -61.05
CA SER A 554 56.74 -27.54 -61.25
C SER A 554 57.96 -26.84 -61.87
N ILE A 555 59.17 -27.22 -61.42
CA ILE A 555 60.45 -26.58 -61.79
C ILE A 555 60.67 -26.52 -63.33
N TRP A 556 59.85 -27.25 -64.10
CA TRP A 556 59.87 -27.32 -65.56
C TRP A 556 58.85 -26.42 -66.28
N LYS A 557 57.94 -25.73 -65.57
CA LYS A 557 56.96 -24.79 -66.17
C LYS A 557 57.53 -23.38 -66.45
N ASN A 558 58.84 -23.17 -66.28
CA ASN A 558 59.52 -21.98 -66.79
C ASN A 558 59.83 -22.15 -68.28
N PHE A 559 58.81 -22.14 -69.13
CA PHE A 559 58.99 -21.90 -70.56
C PHE A 559 58.62 -20.45 -70.85
N THR A 560 59.64 -19.71 -71.29
CA THR A 560 59.61 -18.38 -71.89
C THR A 560 58.46 -18.25 -72.89
N LEU A 561 57.55 -17.30 -72.65
CA LEU A 561 56.82 -16.65 -73.73
C LEU A 561 57.87 -15.96 -74.61
N SER A 562 58.18 -16.52 -75.78
CA SER A 562 58.75 -15.75 -76.88
C SER A 562 57.60 -15.02 -77.56
N GLU A 563 57.69 -13.69 -77.61
CA GLU A 563 56.87 -12.84 -78.46
C GLU A 563 56.94 -13.31 -79.92
N SER A 564 55.77 -13.44 -80.55
CA SER A 564 55.58 -13.33 -82.00
C SER A 564 54.15 -12.90 -82.28
#